data_AF-A0A535R4J8-F1
#
_entry.id   AF-A0A535R4J8-F1
#
_cell.length_a   1.000
_cell.length_b   1.000
_cell.length_c   1.000
_cell.angle_alpha   90.00
_cell.angle_beta   90.00
_cell.angle_gamma   90.00
#
_symmetry.space_group_name_H-M   'P 1'
#
loop_
_entity.id
_entity.type
_entity.pdbx_description
1 polymer ?
#
loop_
_entity_poly.entity_id
_entity_poly.type
_entity_poly.pdbx_seq_one_letter_code
_entity_poly.pdbx_strand_id
1 'polypeptide(L)'
;MTEREDRVGQQLGSYRLVRLLGKGGFAEVYLAEHTNRKSMAAVKVLHTRLAKDNFKDFLNEARSFRLKHPHIIPIIDFGMEDDFPYLVMEYAPNG
;
A
#
# COMPACT_ATOMS: atom_id res chain seq x y z
N MET A 1 5.76 4.89 -26.17
CA MET A 1 4.38 5.39 -26.38
C MET A 1 3.50 4.17 -26.16
N THR A 2 3.10 3.86 -24.94
CA THR A 2 2.15 4.63 -24.12
C THR A 2 2.64 4.72 -22.67
N GLU A 3 2.67 5.93 -22.11
CA GLU A 3 2.66 6.18 -20.66
C GLU A 3 1.56 5.35 -19.99
N ARG A 4 1.82 4.80 -18.80
CA ARG A 4 0.86 4.55 -17.70
C ARG A 4 1.44 3.49 -16.75
N GLU A 5 1.95 3.93 -15.61
CA GLU A 5 1.71 3.25 -14.34
C GLU A 5 1.69 4.26 -13.19
N ASP A 6 1.32 5.51 -13.46
CA ASP A 6 0.93 6.39 -12.36
C ASP A 6 -0.45 5.90 -11.92
N ARG A 7 -0.50 5.10 -10.85
CA ARG A 7 -1.75 4.56 -10.29
C ARG A 7 -2.60 5.65 -9.61
N VAL A 8 -2.20 6.91 -9.74
CA VAL A 8 -2.93 8.06 -9.20
C VAL A 8 -4.34 8.10 -9.79
N GLY A 9 -5.31 8.35 -8.92
CA GLY A 9 -6.74 8.28 -9.22
C GLY A 9 -7.32 6.87 -9.06
N GLN A 10 -6.51 5.81 -9.06
CA GLN A 10 -6.98 4.46 -8.77
C GLN A 10 -7.45 4.38 -7.30
N GLN A 11 -8.49 3.60 -7.07
CA GLN A 11 -8.96 3.26 -5.74
C GLN A 11 -8.49 1.84 -5.39
N LEU A 12 -7.81 1.71 -4.26
CA LEU A 12 -7.40 0.43 -3.68
C LEU A 12 -8.17 0.26 -2.36
N GLY A 13 -9.15 -0.63 -2.35
CA GLY A 13 -10.08 -0.78 -1.23
C GLY A 13 -10.80 0.54 -0.91
N SER A 14 -10.60 1.07 0.30
CA SER A 14 -11.18 2.36 0.74
C SER A 14 -10.27 3.57 0.51
N TYR A 15 -9.16 3.42 -0.23
CA TYR A 15 -8.14 4.46 -0.38
C TYR A 15 -7.98 4.87 -1.85
N ARG A 16 -8.16 6.16 -2.14
CA ARG A 16 -7.90 6.73 -3.47
C ARG A 16 -6.46 7.22 -3.52
N LEU A 17 -5.68 6.75 -4.49
CA LEU A 17 -4.30 7.18 -4.68
C LEU A 17 -4.29 8.63 -5.21
N VAL A 18 -3.58 9.51 -4.51
CA VAL A 18 -3.54 10.95 -4.75
C VAL A 18 -2.26 11.36 -5.49
N ARG A 19 -1.10 10.82 -5.09
CA ARG A 19 0.18 11.05 -5.77
C ARG A 19 1.22 10.01 -5.39
N LEU A 20 2.22 9.78 -6.24
CA LEU A 20 3.39 8.98 -5.88
C LEU A 20 4.25 9.71 -4.84
N LEU A 21 4.63 9.01 -3.77
CA LEU A 21 5.58 9.48 -2.75
C LEU A 21 6.99 8.94 -3.00
N GLY A 22 7.10 7.73 -3.51
CA GLY A 22 8.39 7.12 -3.83
C GLY A 22 8.26 5.83 -4.61
N LYS A 23 9.28 5.51 -5.38
CA LYS A 23 9.38 4.28 -6.17
C LYS A 23 10.68 3.57 -5.85
N GLY A 24 10.59 2.30 -5.47
CA GLY A 24 11.72 1.41 -5.27
C GLY A 24 11.68 0.23 -6.23
N GLY A 25 12.71 -0.62 -6.21
CA GLY A 25 12.79 -1.78 -7.12
C GLY A 25 11.69 -2.83 -6.91
N PHE A 26 11.10 -2.90 -5.71
CA PHE A 26 10.12 -3.94 -5.34
C PHE A 26 8.71 -3.39 -5.09
N ALA A 27 8.55 -2.07 -5.01
CA ALA A 27 7.30 -1.45 -4.63
C ALA A 27 7.24 0.04 -5.00
N GLU A 28 6.02 0.54 -5.13
CA GLU A 28 5.69 1.96 -5.19
C GLU A 28 4.92 2.37 -3.95
N VAL A 29 5.19 3.57 -3.44
CA VAL A 29 4.48 4.15 -2.30
C VAL A 29 3.72 5.36 -2.79
N TYR A 30 2.41 5.37 -2.58
CA TYR A 30 1.53 6.46 -2.95
C TYR A 30 0.95 7.10 -1.69
N LEU A 31 0.76 8.42 -1.74
CA LEU A 31 -0.12 9.11 -0.84
C LEU A 31 -1.55 8.77 -1.27
N ALA A 32 -2.39 8.36 -0.34
CA ALA A 32 -3.78 8.04 -0.61
C ALA A 32 -4.70 8.71 0.40
N GLU A 33 -5.91 9.04 -0.03
CA GLU A 33 -6.98 9.55 0.82
C GLU A 33 -8.00 8.45 1.09
N HIS A 34 -8.35 8.24 2.35
CA HIS A 34 -9.44 7.35 2.71
C HIS A 34 -10.78 7.97 2.28
N THR A 35 -11.53 7.31 1.42
CA THR A 35 -12.74 7.85 0.77
C THR A 35 -13.80 8.34 1.76
N ASN A 36 -14.04 7.59 2.84
CA ASN A 36 -15.04 7.96 3.86
C ASN A 36 -14.53 8.92 4.94
N ARG A 37 -13.25 8.81 5.34
CA ARG A 37 -12.68 9.53 6.50
C ARG A 37 -11.91 10.80 6.12
N LYS A 38 -11.58 10.97 4.83
CA LYS A 38 -10.71 12.02 4.31
C LYS A 38 -9.36 12.13 5.02
N SER A 39 -8.91 11.03 5.63
CA SER A 39 -7.60 10.92 6.27
C SER A 39 -6.57 10.47 5.26
N MET A 40 -5.36 11.00 5.35
CA MET A 40 -4.24 10.62 4.47
C MET A 40 -3.54 9.36 4.98
N ALA A 41 -3.13 8.50 4.06
CA ALA A 41 -2.39 7.28 4.32
C ALA A 41 -1.28 7.09 3.28
N ALA A 42 -0.24 6.33 3.64
CA ALA A 42 0.76 5.87 2.68
C ALA A 42 0.40 4.45 2.22
N VAL A 43 0.20 4.24 0.93
CA VAL A 43 -0.15 2.94 0.34
C VAL A 43 1.05 2.42 -0.43
N LYS A 44 1.63 1.33 0.05
CA LYS A 44 2.74 0.62 -0.60
C LYS A 44 2.18 -0.50 -1.46
N VAL A 45 2.29 -0.38 -2.78
CA VAL A 45 1.89 -1.37 -3.77
C VAL A 45 3.12 -2.18 -4.17
N LEU A 46 3.08 -3.49 -4.02
CA LEU A 46 4.19 -4.37 -4.39
C LEU A 46 4.11 -4.71 -5.89
N HIS A 47 5.25 -4.74 -6.57
CA HIS A 47 5.31 -5.12 -8.00
C HIS A 47 5.17 -6.63 -8.21
N THR A 48 5.33 -7.43 -7.16
CA THR A 48 5.22 -8.88 -7.24
C THR A 48 3.76 -9.28 -7.28
N ARG A 49 3.36 -9.88 -8.40
CA ARG A 49 2.06 -10.54 -8.52
C ARG A 49 2.05 -11.76 -7.60
N LEU A 50 1.13 -11.81 -6.65
CA LEU A 50 0.96 -12.97 -5.79
C LEU A 50 -0.25 -13.77 -6.28
N ALA A 51 -0.08 -15.09 -6.42
CA ALA A 51 -1.24 -15.96 -6.60
C ALA A 51 -2.15 -15.84 -5.37
N LYS A 52 -3.48 -15.84 -5.60
CA LYS A 52 -4.48 -15.74 -4.52
C LYS A 52 -4.29 -16.77 -3.40
N ASP A 53 -3.78 -17.96 -3.72
CA ASP A 53 -3.51 -19.01 -2.73
C ASP A 53 -2.39 -18.62 -1.76
N ASN A 54 -1.32 -18.00 -2.28
CA ASN A 54 -0.18 -17.49 -1.50
C ASN A 54 -0.50 -16.22 -0.71
N PHE A 55 -1.68 -15.60 -0.92
CA PHE A 55 -2.05 -14.39 -0.20
C PHE A 55 -2.13 -14.64 1.30
N LYS A 56 -2.63 -15.81 1.74
CA LYS A 56 -2.71 -16.16 3.17
C LYS A 56 -1.33 -16.19 3.84
N ASP A 57 -0.31 -16.70 3.15
CA ASP A 57 1.04 -16.77 3.67
C ASP A 57 1.68 -15.37 3.76
N PHE A 58 1.49 -14.55 2.73
CA PHE A 58 1.87 -13.14 2.76
C PHE A 58 1.18 -12.39 3.91
N LEU A 59 -0.11 -12.65 4.14
CA LEU A 59 -0.85 -12.06 5.25
C LEU A 59 -0.33 -12.52 6.61
N ASN A 60 0.02 -13.80 6.75
CA ASN A 60 0.61 -14.30 7.99
C ASN A 60 1.97 -13.64 8.27
N GLU A 61 2.77 -13.43 7.22
CA GLU A 61 4.05 -12.74 7.33
C GLU A 61 3.87 -11.24 7.65
N ALA A 62 2.96 -10.55 6.95
CA ALA A 62 2.59 -9.16 7.23
C ALA A 62 2.03 -8.97 8.65
N ARG A 63 1.29 -9.95 9.18
CA ARG A 63 0.83 -9.97 10.58
C ARG A 63 1.97 -10.15 11.56
N SER A 64 2.99 -10.93 11.21
CA SER A 64 4.23 -11.05 12.00
C SER A 64 4.97 -9.71 12.10
N PHE A 65 4.91 -8.89 11.04
CA PHE A 65 5.42 -7.51 11.04
C PHE A 65 4.59 -6.51 11.84
N ARG A 66 3.46 -6.90 12.47
CA ARG A 66 2.73 -6.04 13.43
C ARG A 66 3.47 -5.87 14.77
N LEU A 67 4.80 -5.85 14.74
CA LEU A 67 5.61 -5.33 15.84
C LEU A 67 5.32 -3.83 15.96
N LYS A 68 4.59 -3.46 17.01
CA LYS A 68 4.54 -2.07 17.47
C LYS A 68 5.91 -1.71 18.02
N HIS A 69 6.74 -1.09 17.20
CA HIS A 69 8.00 -0.49 17.62
C HIS A 69 7.95 1.00 17.27
N PRO A 70 8.50 1.91 18.10
CA PRO A 70 8.51 3.36 17.83
C PRO A 70 9.20 3.80 16.53
N HIS A 71 9.83 2.87 15.79
CA HIS A 71 10.50 3.13 14.50
C HIS A 71 9.91 2.32 13.34
N ILE A 72 8.80 1.61 13.56
CA ILE A 72 8.09 0.87 12.51
C ILE A 72 6.76 1.58 12.26
N ILE A 73 6.55 2.05 11.03
CA ILE A 73 5.28 2.69 10.66
C ILE A 73 4.15 1.66 10.82
N PRO A 74 3.09 1.98 11.59
CA PRO A 74 1.99 1.05 11.78
C PRO A 74 1.28 0.73 10.46
N ILE A 75 1.10 -0.56 10.19
CA ILE A 75 0.21 -1.03 9.12
C ILE A 75 -1.23 -0.88 9.62
N ILE A 76 -1.99 -0.02 8.94
CA ILE A 76 -3.40 0.28 9.23
C ILE A 76 -4.31 -0.77 8.59
N ASP A 77 -4.01 -1.13 7.35
CA ASP A 77 -4.82 -2.01 6.51
C ASP A 77 -3.94 -2.68 5.44
N PHE A 78 -4.47 -3.67 4.75
CA PHE A 78 -3.80 -4.33 3.62
C PHE A 78 -4.83 -5.01 2.72
N GLY A 79 -4.44 -5.27 1.48
CA GLY A 79 -5.31 -5.95 0.54
C GLY A 79 -4.58 -6.42 -0.69
N MET A 80 -5.36 -6.82 -1.68
CA MET A 80 -4.89 -7.23 -2.98
C MET A 80 -5.82 -6.64 -4.03
N GLU A 81 -5.24 -6.06 -5.08
CA GLU A 81 -5.96 -5.54 -6.24
C GLU A 81 -5.29 -6.07 -7.50
N ASP A 82 -6.04 -6.68 -8.43
CA ASP A 82 -5.50 -7.29 -9.65
C ASP A 82 -4.31 -8.25 -9.41
N ASP A 83 -4.36 -9.04 -8.33
CA ASP A 83 -3.28 -9.92 -7.85
C ASP A 83 -2.01 -9.20 -7.35
N PHE A 84 -2.04 -7.87 -7.22
CA PHE A 84 -0.98 -7.08 -6.61
C PHE A 84 -1.31 -6.78 -5.14
N PRO A 85 -0.50 -7.28 -4.18
CA PRO A 85 -0.67 -6.95 -2.78
C PRO A 85 -0.31 -5.49 -2.51
N TYR A 86 -1.10 -4.86 -1.64
CA TYR A 86 -0.83 -3.52 -1.14
C TYR A 86 -0.94 -3.47 0.38
N LEU A 87 -0.15 -2.57 0.98
CA LEU A 87 -0.12 -2.28 2.41
C LEU A 87 -0.51 -0.83 2.63
N VAL A 88 -1.41 -0.59 3.56
CA VAL A 88 -1.80 0.75 3.98
C VAL A 88 -1.14 1.05 5.32
N MET A 89 -0.43 2.17 5.36
CA MET A 89 0.38 2.60 6.49
C MET A 89 -0.02 4.02 6.88
N GLU A 90 0.27 4.37 8.12
CA GLU A 90 0.12 5.76 8.57
C GLU A 90 1.02 6.68 7.74
N TYR A 91 0.47 7.82 7.31
CA TYR A 91 1.24 8.78 6.53
C TYR A 91 2.13 9.62 7.47
N ALA A 92 3.45 9.43 7.36
CA ALA A 92 4.45 10.25 8.05
C ALA A 92 4.98 11.33 7.10
N PRO A 93 4.56 12.61 7.24
CA PRO A 93 4.94 13.67 6.30
C PRO A 93 6.42 14.08 6.38
N ASN A 94 7.11 13.74 7.48
CA ASN A 94 8.50 14.18 7.74
C ASN A 94 9.55 13.08 7.54
N GLY A 95 9.15 11.85 7.18
CA GLY A 95 10.06 10.69 7.15
C GLY A 95 10.33 10.11 8.52
#